data_AF-A0A7S0A756-F1
#
_entry.id   AF-A0A7S0A756-F1
#
_cell.length_a   1.000
_cell.length_b   1.000
_cell.length_c   1.000
_cell.angle_alpha   90.00
_cell.angle_beta   90.00
_cell.angle_gamma   90.00
#
_symmetry.space_group_name_H-M   'P 1'
#
loop_
_entity.id
_entity.type
_entity.pdbx_description
1 polymer ?
#
loop_
_entity_poly.entity_id
_entity_poly.type
_entity_poly.pdbx_seq_one_letter_code
_entity_poly.pdbx_strand_id
1 'polypeptide(L)'
;QGFGFTLSSISWCVFAPQPGSLSVAAMRRIVAAASCLLVLACLAAAKESEEKKIDGPVIGIDLGTTYSCVGIYKNGRVEIIPNDQGNRITPSYVAFTDDERLIGEAAKNQATVNPSQTLFDVKRLIGRRFKDSTVQKDIKLLPYKIIDKSGKPMISVSVKGEEKVMAPEEVSSMVLTKMKETAENYLGKEVKHAVITVPAYFNDAQRQSTKDAGTISGMNVLRIINEPTAAAIAYGLDKKTEKNILVYDLGGGTFDVSLLTIDNGVFEVVATNGDTHLGGEDFDQRVMQHFIKIFQKKHGKDMSKDKRAIQKLRREVEKTKRALSSTHQGRVEIEALYDGVDFSETLTRARFEEINNDL
;
A
#
# COMPACT_ATOMS: atom_id res chain seq x y z
N GLN A 1 12.87 -9.86 45.74
CA GLN A 1 13.63 -10.99 45.19
C GLN A 1 14.11 -10.57 43.81
N GLY A 2 15.42 -10.43 43.64
CA GLY A 2 16.04 -9.91 42.43
C GLY A 2 16.38 -10.98 41.40
N PHE A 3 16.89 -10.50 40.26
CA PHE A 3 17.87 -11.03 39.28
C PHE A 3 17.60 -10.20 38.00
N GLY A 4 18.50 -9.46 37.36
CA GLY A 4 19.96 -9.45 37.34
C GLY A 4 20.41 -9.69 35.90
N PHE A 5 20.99 -8.68 35.23
CA PHE A 5 21.99 -8.89 34.19
C PHE A 5 23.00 -7.74 34.18
N THR A 6 24.26 -8.16 34.16
CA THR A 6 25.51 -7.44 34.38
C THR A 6 26.10 -6.92 33.07
N LEU A 7 26.74 -5.74 33.11
CA LEU A 7 27.83 -5.39 32.22
C LEU A 7 28.94 -4.70 33.02
N SER A 8 30.14 -5.11 32.70
CA SER A 8 31.37 -5.13 33.49
C SER A 8 32.12 -3.79 33.50
N SER A 9 32.56 -3.42 34.70
CA SER A 9 33.85 -2.78 35.01
C SER A 9 34.44 -1.76 34.03
N ILE A 10 34.25 -0.46 34.32
CA ILE A 10 35.28 0.56 34.09
C ILE A 10 35.46 1.31 35.42
N SER A 11 36.57 1.02 36.08
CA SER A 11 37.02 1.71 37.28
C SER A 11 37.44 3.13 36.90
N TRP A 12 36.72 4.13 37.40
CA TRP A 12 37.16 5.52 37.33
C TRP A 12 38.29 5.74 38.34
N CYS A 13 39.54 5.55 37.91
CA CYS A 13 40.69 6.13 38.59
C CYS A 13 40.62 7.66 38.45
N VAL A 14 39.98 8.32 39.41
CA VAL A 14 40.13 9.77 39.61
C VAL A 14 41.49 9.99 40.26
N PHE A 15 42.51 10.32 39.45
CA PHE A 15 43.74 10.91 39.96
C PHE A 15 43.43 12.33 40.43
N ALA A 16 43.25 12.51 41.73
CA ALA A 16 43.28 13.83 42.36
C ALA A 16 44.73 14.35 42.34
N PRO A 17 45.02 15.56 41.81
CA PRO A 17 46.36 16.11 41.87
C PRO A 17 46.64 16.63 43.29
N GLN A 18 47.81 16.31 43.83
CA GLN A 18 48.35 16.95 45.03
C GLN A 18 48.71 18.43 44.77
N PRO A 19 48.68 19.31 45.80
CA PRO A 19 48.83 20.74 45.62
C PRO A 19 50.30 21.12 45.37
N GLY A 20 50.71 21.04 44.10
CA GLY A 20 51.90 21.70 43.56
C GLY A 20 51.52 23.02 42.90
N SER A 21 52.30 24.07 43.17
CA SER A 21 52.08 25.47 42.79
C SER A 21 52.03 25.70 41.27
N LEU A 22 50.87 25.46 40.67
CA LEU A 22 50.53 26.02 39.37
C LEU A 22 50.17 27.50 39.53
N SER A 23 50.98 28.37 38.91
CA SER A 23 50.70 29.80 38.84
C SER A 23 49.28 30.05 38.31
N VAL A 24 48.59 31.05 38.86
CA VAL A 24 47.25 31.49 38.44
C VAL A 24 47.19 31.73 36.92
N ALA A 25 48.32 32.11 36.30
CA ALA A 25 48.44 32.25 34.84
C ALA A 25 48.35 30.91 34.08
N ALA A 26 48.93 29.83 34.63
CA ALA A 26 48.86 28.49 34.04
C ALA A 26 47.45 27.90 34.17
N MET A 27 46.79 28.13 35.30
CA MET A 27 45.42 27.67 35.53
C MET A 27 44.42 28.40 34.61
N ARG A 28 44.59 29.72 34.39
CA ARG A 28 43.81 30.49 33.41
C ARG A 28 44.01 29.99 31.98
N ARG A 29 45.23 29.59 31.60
CA ARG A 29 45.51 29.04 30.26
C ARG A 29 44.86 27.66 30.05
N ILE A 30 44.86 26.80 31.07
CA ILE A 30 44.21 25.49 31.00
C ILE A 30 42.69 25.64 30.92
N VAL A 31 42.10 26.53 31.72
CA VAL A 31 40.65 26.80 31.65
C VAL A 31 40.27 27.42 30.31
N ALA A 32 41.04 28.40 29.80
CA ALA A 32 40.79 28.98 28.48
C ALA A 32 40.93 27.96 27.34
N ALA A 33 41.92 27.06 27.42
CA ALA A 33 42.09 25.98 26.44
C ALA A 33 40.93 24.98 26.49
N ALA A 34 40.48 24.58 27.68
CA ALA A 34 39.34 23.69 27.87
C ALA A 34 38.03 24.33 27.39
N SER A 35 37.81 25.63 27.66
CA SER A 35 36.67 26.39 27.15
C SER A 35 36.72 26.53 25.62
N CYS A 36 37.89 26.80 25.02
CA CYS A 36 38.05 26.81 23.57
C CYS A 36 37.78 25.42 22.96
N LEU A 37 38.23 24.33 23.58
CA LEU A 37 37.96 22.96 23.14
C LEU A 37 36.47 22.61 23.25
N LEU A 38 35.78 23.05 24.30
CA LEU A 38 34.34 22.88 24.43
C LEU A 38 33.57 23.71 23.41
N VAL A 39 33.99 24.95 23.14
CA VAL A 39 33.38 25.80 22.11
C VAL A 39 33.65 25.23 20.71
N LEU A 40 34.84 24.70 20.44
CA LEU A 40 35.16 23.98 19.19
C LEU A 40 34.39 22.67 19.06
N ALA A 41 34.19 21.92 20.15
CA ALA A 41 33.38 20.71 20.17
C ALA A 41 31.89 21.02 19.99
N CYS A 42 31.39 22.11 20.59
CA CYS A 42 30.02 22.60 20.39
C CYS A 42 29.83 23.18 18.98
N LEU A 43 30.84 23.86 18.41
CA LEU A 43 30.81 24.34 17.03
C LEU A 43 30.95 23.20 16.02
N ALA A 44 31.66 22.12 16.36
CA ALA A 44 31.74 20.89 15.58
C ALA A 44 30.46 20.06 15.69
N ALA A 45 29.79 20.06 16.85
CA ALA A 45 28.47 19.45 17.05
C ALA A 45 27.33 20.31 16.45
N ALA A 46 27.53 21.62 16.34
CA ALA A 46 26.65 22.56 15.64
C ALA A 46 26.99 22.70 14.14
N LYS A 47 28.04 22.01 13.67
CA LYS A 47 28.37 21.90 12.26
C LYS A 47 27.41 20.90 11.64
N GLU A 48 26.27 21.45 11.23
CA GLU A 48 25.37 20.92 10.21
C GLU A 48 24.93 19.47 10.45
N SER A 49 23.70 19.31 10.95
CA SER A 49 22.84 18.32 10.30
C SER A 49 22.74 18.73 8.83
N GLU A 50 23.71 18.33 8.00
CA GLU A 50 23.61 18.43 6.55
C GLU A 50 22.29 17.76 6.20
N GLU A 51 21.28 18.55 5.83
CA GLU A 51 20.10 18.01 5.18
C GLU A 51 20.63 17.23 3.98
N LYS A 52 20.56 15.89 4.07
CA LYS A 52 20.96 15.01 2.96
C LYS A 52 20.20 15.48 1.73
N LYS A 53 20.89 16.18 0.86
CA LYS A 53 20.31 16.73 -0.37
C LYS A 53 19.76 15.55 -1.15
N ILE A 54 18.44 15.49 -1.27
CA ILE A 54 17.75 14.45 -2.02
C ILE A 54 18.06 14.71 -3.48
N ASP A 55 18.82 13.81 -4.10
CA ASP A 55 19.19 13.91 -5.51
C ASP A 55 18.20 13.13 -6.38
N GLY A 56 17.85 13.70 -7.53
CA GLY A 56 16.88 13.11 -8.46
C GLY A 56 15.40 13.34 -8.10
N PRO A 57 14.48 12.86 -8.95
CA PRO A 57 13.05 13.04 -8.77
C PRO A 57 12.51 12.24 -7.57
N VAL A 58 11.54 12.84 -6.86
CA VAL A 58 10.71 12.17 -5.86
C VAL A 58 9.30 11.98 -6.44
N ILE A 59 8.81 10.74 -6.45
CA ILE A 59 7.46 10.43 -6.90
C ILE A 59 6.52 10.16 -5.71
N GLY A 60 5.25 10.52 -5.87
CA GLY A 60 4.18 10.10 -4.97
C GLY A 60 3.49 8.88 -5.57
N ILE A 61 3.36 7.81 -4.79
CA ILE A 61 2.69 6.58 -5.23
C ILE A 61 1.53 6.29 -4.30
N ASP A 62 0.34 6.22 -4.89
CA ASP A 62 -0.80 5.60 -4.25
C ASP A 62 -0.79 4.10 -4.54
N LEU A 63 -0.46 3.29 -3.53
CA LEU A 63 -0.44 1.83 -3.65
C LEU A 63 -1.80 1.29 -3.20
N GLY A 64 -2.82 1.34 -4.07
CA GLY A 64 -4.17 0.91 -3.72
C GLY A 64 -4.37 -0.61 -3.82
N THR A 65 -5.46 -1.10 -3.20
CA THR A 65 -5.82 -2.52 -3.17
C THR A 65 -6.04 -3.11 -4.56
N THR A 66 -6.81 -2.41 -5.39
CA THR A 66 -7.20 -2.85 -6.74
C THR A 66 -6.44 -2.12 -7.84
N TYR A 67 -6.07 -0.87 -7.61
CA TYR A 67 -5.38 0.00 -8.56
C TYR A 67 -4.34 0.83 -7.82
N SER A 68 -3.22 1.09 -8.48
CA SER A 68 -2.18 2.01 -8.04
C SER A 68 -2.12 3.23 -8.97
N CYS A 69 -1.67 4.36 -8.43
CA CYS A 69 -1.47 5.60 -9.15
C CYS A 69 -0.08 6.17 -8.84
N VAL A 70 0.56 6.81 -9.81
CA VAL A 70 1.84 7.50 -9.61
C VAL A 70 1.75 8.93 -10.11
N GLY A 71 2.28 9.86 -9.32
CA GLY A 71 2.31 11.28 -9.62
C GLY A 71 3.64 11.92 -9.27
N ILE A 72 3.89 13.09 -9.84
CA ILE A 72 5.05 13.92 -9.55
C ILE A 72 4.63 15.37 -9.36
N TYR A 73 5.22 16.06 -8.39
CA TYR A 73 5.10 17.50 -8.28
C TYR A 73 6.24 18.18 -9.06
N LYS A 74 5.91 18.87 -10.15
CA LYS A 74 6.88 19.52 -11.02
C LYS A 74 6.29 20.82 -11.57
N ASN A 75 7.12 21.86 -11.72
CA ASN A 75 6.70 23.15 -12.28
C ASN A 75 5.50 23.77 -11.52
N GLY A 76 5.44 23.62 -10.20
CA GLY A 76 4.39 24.20 -9.37
C GLY A 76 3.04 23.48 -9.42
N ARG A 77 2.95 22.28 -9.99
CA ARG A 77 1.71 21.50 -10.06
C ARG A 77 1.95 20.00 -9.89
N VAL A 78 0.91 19.28 -9.51
CA VAL A 78 0.88 17.82 -9.55
C VAL A 78 0.56 17.34 -10.96
N GLU A 79 1.36 16.41 -11.48
CA GLU A 79 1.09 15.69 -12.73
C GLU A 79 0.89 14.20 -12.40
N ILE A 80 -0.27 13.65 -12.78
CA ILE A 80 -0.53 12.20 -12.70
C ILE A 80 0.01 11.55 -13.97
N ILE A 81 0.90 10.58 -13.79
CA ILE A 81 1.67 10.00 -14.88
C ILE A 81 0.87 8.84 -15.50
N PRO A 82 0.52 8.89 -16.79
CA PRO A 82 -0.12 7.76 -17.47
C PRO A 82 0.87 6.62 -17.68
N ASN A 83 0.39 5.38 -17.60
CA ASN A 83 1.15 4.19 -17.94
C ASN A 83 1.36 4.05 -19.46
N ASP A 84 2.03 2.97 -19.87
CA ASP A 84 2.31 2.62 -21.27
C ASP A 84 1.06 2.42 -22.16
N GLN A 85 -0.12 2.24 -21.56
CA GLN A 85 -1.41 2.17 -22.23
C GLN A 85 -2.21 3.49 -22.19
N GLY A 86 -1.65 4.54 -21.60
CA GLY A 86 -2.31 5.84 -21.45
C GLY A 86 -3.22 5.96 -20.24
N ASN A 87 -3.33 4.92 -19.40
CA ASN A 87 -4.18 4.93 -18.21
C ASN A 87 -3.47 5.62 -17.04
N ARG A 88 -4.17 6.49 -16.31
CA ARG A 88 -3.64 7.20 -15.13
C ARG A 88 -3.60 6.37 -13.85
N ILE A 89 -4.23 5.20 -13.88
CA ILE A 89 -4.19 4.20 -12.81
C ILE A 89 -3.82 2.87 -13.44
N THR A 90 -3.12 2.03 -12.69
CA THR A 90 -2.69 0.70 -13.14
C THR A 90 -3.20 -0.34 -12.17
N PRO A 91 -3.81 -1.45 -12.62
CA PRO A 91 -4.26 -2.50 -11.72
C PRO A 91 -3.14 -3.00 -10.81
N SER A 92 -3.44 -3.23 -9.53
CA SER A 92 -2.52 -3.83 -8.56
C SER A 92 -2.48 -5.35 -8.72
N TYR A 93 -2.17 -5.79 -9.94
CA TYR A 93 -2.17 -7.19 -10.37
C TYR A 93 -0.75 -7.62 -10.75
N VAL A 94 -0.40 -8.85 -10.37
CA VAL A 94 0.85 -9.51 -10.78
C VAL A 94 0.50 -10.92 -11.24
N ALA A 95 1.01 -11.36 -12.38
CA ALA A 95 0.83 -12.73 -12.83
C ALA A 95 2.17 -13.37 -13.21
N PHE A 96 2.26 -14.67 -12.97
CA PHE A 96 3.39 -15.50 -13.38
C PHE A 96 2.94 -16.45 -14.49
N THR A 97 3.61 -16.36 -15.63
CA THR A 97 3.50 -17.35 -16.72
C THR A 97 4.74 -18.23 -16.72
N ASP A 98 4.81 -19.19 -17.64
CA ASP A 98 5.99 -20.03 -17.79
C ASP A 98 7.22 -19.23 -18.26
N ASP A 99 7.00 -18.15 -19.01
CA ASP A 99 8.07 -17.38 -19.64
C ASP A 99 8.40 -16.08 -18.89
N GLU A 100 7.38 -15.40 -18.37
CA GLU A 100 7.51 -14.03 -17.89
C GLU A 100 6.64 -13.69 -16.67
N ARG A 101 6.91 -12.52 -16.10
CA ARG A 101 6.09 -11.92 -15.05
C ARG A 101 5.36 -10.72 -15.63
N LEU A 102 4.03 -10.77 -15.58
CA LEU A 102 3.15 -9.70 -16.01
C LEU A 102 2.74 -8.84 -14.80
N ILE A 103 2.59 -7.53 -15.00
CA ILE A 103 2.17 -6.59 -13.95
C ILE A 103 1.16 -5.60 -14.56
N GLY A 104 0.15 -5.20 -13.80
CA GLY A 104 -0.85 -4.24 -14.25
C GLY A 104 -1.90 -4.83 -15.17
N GLU A 105 -2.24 -4.12 -16.23
CA GLU A 105 -3.30 -4.50 -17.18
C GLU A 105 -3.02 -5.86 -17.85
N ALA A 106 -1.76 -6.13 -18.20
CA ALA A 106 -1.37 -7.42 -18.78
C ALA A 106 -1.69 -8.59 -17.83
N ALA A 107 -1.41 -8.45 -16.53
CA ALA A 107 -1.73 -9.44 -15.52
C ALA A 107 -3.26 -9.57 -15.31
N LYS A 108 -3.98 -8.44 -15.23
CA LYS A 108 -5.44 -8.41 -15.07
C LYS A 108 -6.16 -9.08 -16.25
N ASN A 109 -5.73 -8.83 -17.48
CA ASN A 109 -6.37 -9.34 -18.69
C ASN A 109 -6.33 -10.88 -18.79
N GLN A 110 -5.26 -11.51 -18.30
CA GLN A 110 -5.12 -12.96 -18.33
C GLN A 110 -5.63 -13.69 -17.07
N ALA A 111 -6.21 -12.96 -16.10
CA ALA A 111 -6.71 -13.54 -14.84
C ALA A 111 -7.76 -14.65 -15.05
N THR A 112 -8.55 -14.59 -16.12
CA THR A 112 -9.53 -15.64 -16.47
C THR A 112 -8.89 -16.89 -17.07
N VAL A 113 -7.68 -16.79 -17.62
CA VAL A 113 -6.95 -17.90 -18.23
C VAL A 113 -6.06 -18.59 -17.21
N ASN A 114 -5.41 -17.81 -16.33
CA ASN A 114 -4.43 -18.29 -15.36
C ASN A 114 -4.76 -17.83 -13.93
N PRO A 115 -5.94 -18.18 -13.39
CA PRO A 115 -6.44 -17.61 -12.15
C PRO A 115 -5.56 -17.93 -10.93
N SER A 116 -4.95 -19.11 -10.87
CA SER A 116 -4.14 -19.53 -9.72
C SER A 116 -2.75 -18.89 -9.65
N GLN A 117 -2.27 -18.30 -10.75
CA GLN A 117 -0.98 -17.60 -10.81
C GLN A 117 -1.14 -16.09 -10.98
N THR A 118 -2.37 -15.58 -10.86
CA THR A 118 -2.68 -14.15 -10.96
C THR A 118 -3.06 -13.60 -9.59
N LEU A 119 -2.20 -12.75 -9.06
CA LEU A 119 -2.25 -12.19 -7.72
C LEU A 119 -2.86 -10.79 -7.78
N PHE A 120 -3.82 -10.52 -6.90
CA PHE A 120 -4.52 -9.25 -6.72
C PHE A 120 -4.99 -9.15 -5.26
N ASP A 121 -5.49 -8.01 -4.79
CA ASP A 121 -5.89 -7.82 -3.38
C ASP A 121 -4.80 -8.12 -2.34
N VAL A 122 -3.54 -8.17 -2.74
CA VAL A 122 -2.40 -8.50 -1.86
C VAL A 122 -2.27 -7.49 -0.71
N LYS A 123 -2.72 -6.24 -0.91
CA LYS A 123 -2.78 -5.22 0.15
C LYS A 123 -3.67 -5.65 1.32
N ARG A 124 -4.64 -6.55 1.15
CA ARG A 124 -5.43 -7.13 2.25
C ARG A 124 -4.61 -8.10 3.11
N LEU A 125 -3.49 -8.64 2.61
CA LEU A 125 -2.63 -9.60 3.30
C LEU A 125 -1.39 -8.96 3.95
N ILE A 126 -0.96 -7.81 3.46
CA ILE A 126 0.30 -7.17 3.85
C ILE A 126 0.34 -6.85 5.36
N GLY A 127 1.43 -7.20 6.04
CA GLY A 127 1.62 -6.97 7.47
C GLY A 127 0.68 -7.73 8.43
N ARG A 128 -0.13 -8.67 7.92
CA ARG A 128 -1.07 -9.47 8.74
C ARG A 128 -0.48 -10.80 9.20
N ARG A 129 -1.17 -11.45 10.14
CA ARG A 129 -0.88 -12.83 10.56
C ARG A 129 -1.76 -13.80 9.80
N PHE A 130 -1.22 -14.99 9.52
CA PHE A 130 -1.97 -16.01 8.77
C PHE A 130 -3.30 -16.36 9.46
N LYS A 131 -3.32 -16.37 10.79
CA LYS A 131 -4.49 -16.72 11.60
C LYS A 131 -5.52 -15.59 11.76
N ASP A 132 -5.26 -14.40 11.23
CA ASP A 132 -6.21 -13.29 11.32
C ASP A 132 -7.53 -13.67 10.64
N SER A 133 -8.66 -13.33 11.27
CA SER A 133 -9.99 -13.75 10.80
C SER A 133 -10.30 -13.25 9.38
N THR A 134 -9.77 -12.09 9.02
CA THR A 134 -9.93 -11.49 7.70
C THR A 134 -9.09 -12.22 6.65
N VAL A 135 -7.84 -12.56 6.96
CA VAL A 135 -6.98 -13.40 6.11
C VAL A 135 -7.65 -14.75 5.86
N GLN A 136 -8.23 -15.38 6.90
CA GLN A 136 -8.95 -16.65 6.75
C GLN A 136 -10.23 -16.56 5.90
N LYS A 137 -10.87 -15.39 5.83
CA LYS A 137 -11.97 -15.13 4.90
C LYS A 137 -11.44 -14.99 3.47
N ASP A 138 -10.41 -14.17 3.27
CA ASP A 138 -9.83 -13.88 1.96
C ASP A 138 -9.27 -15.14 1.30
N ILE A 139 -8.64 -16.05 2.06
CA ILE A 139 -8.14 -17.35 1.56
C ILE A 139 -9.23 -18.18 0.86
N LYS A 140 -10.50 -18.03 1.26
CA LYS A 140 -11.62 -18.78 0.67
C LYS A 140 -12.12 -18.16 -0.64
N LEU A 141 -11.79 -16.89 -0.89
CA LEU A 141 -12.28 -16.10 -2.01
C LEU A 141 -11.23 -15.93 -3.11
N LEU A 142 -9.95 -15.92 -2.73
CA LEU A 142 -8.84 -15.71 -3.64
C LEU A 142 -8.49 -17.00 -4.42
N PRO A 143 -8.18 -16.91 -5.73
CA PRO A 143 -7.97 -18.09 -6.56
C PRO A 143 -6.57 -18.72 -6.41
N TYR A 144 -5.62 -18.02 -5.80
CA TYR A 144 -4.24 -18.43 -5.63
C TYR A 144 -3.97 -18.97 -4.22
N LYS A 145 -2.90 -19.74 -4.07
CA LYS A 145 -2.58 -20.49 -2.85
C LYS A 145 -1.91 -19.56 -1.84
N ILE A 146 -2.48 -19.47 -0.64
CA ILE A 146 -1.88 -18.77 0.51
C ILE A 146 -1.56 -19.81 1.58
N ILE A 147 -0.33 -19.83 2.07
CA ILE A 147 0.18 -20.78 3.06
C ILE A 147 0.69 -20.06 4.31
N ASP A 148 0.71 -20.77 5.44
CA ASP A 148 1.34 -20.29 6.66
C ASP A 148 2.85 -20.57 6.59
N LYS A 149 3.67 -19.54 6.76
CA LYS A 149 5.11 -19.69 7.05
C LYS A 149 5.45 -18.87 8.27
N SER A 150 5.70 -19.57 9.38
CA SER A 150 6.06 -18.96 10.67
C SER A 150 5.03 -17.92 11.17
N GLY A 151 3.74 -18.18 10.93
CA GLY A 151 2.63 -17.34 11.35
C GLY A 151 2.31 -16.17 10.41
N LYS A 152 3.00 -16.05 9.27
CA LYS A 152 2.75 -15.04 8.23
C LYS A 152 2.06 -15.67 7.02
N PRO A 153 1.10 -14.97 6.38
CA PRO A 153 0.53 -15.41 5.12
C PRO A 153 1.56 -15.23 4.00
N MET A 154 1.89 -16.32 3.33
CA MET A 154 2.76 -16.32 2.15
C MET A 154 1.98 -16.79 0.94
N ILE A 155 2.31 -16.26 -0.23
CA ILE A 155 1.67 -16.61 -1.50
C ILE A 155 2.55 -17.64 -2.21
N SER A 156 1.98 -18.78 -2.59
CA SER A 156 2.67 -19.81 -3.38
C SER A 156 2.23 -19.72 -4.84
N VAL A 157 3.23 -19.59 -5.73
CA VAL A 157 3.08 -19.53 -7.19
C VAL A 157 4.04 -20.51 -7.85
N SER A 158 3.73 -20.92 -9.07
CA SER A 158 4.63 -21.71 -9.93
C SER A 158 5.35 -20.75 -10.88
N VAL A 159 6.67 -20.74 -10.84
CA VAL A 159 7.51 -19.93 -11.74
C VAL A 159 8.43 -20.89 -12.47
N LYS A 160 8.28 -21.00 -13.79
CA LYS A 160 9.09 -21.92 -14.62
C LYS A 160 9.05 -23.38 -14.14
N GLY A 161 7.89 -23.81 -13.65
CA GLY A 161 7.68 -25.16 -13.11
C GLY A 161 8.15 -25.37 -11.66
N GLU A 162 8.75 -24.37 -11.02
CA GLU A 162 9.18 -24.44 -9.62
C GLU A 162 8.22 -23.72 -8.67
N GLU A 163 7.90 -24.31 -7.52
CA GLU A 163 7.11 -23.64 -6.49
C GLU A 163 7.94 -22.54 -5.82
N LYS A 164 7.48 -21.30 -5.95
CA LYS A 164 8.04 -20.13 -5.28
C LYS A 164 7.07 -19.61 -4.25
N VAL A 165 7.58 -19.42 -3.03
CA VAL A 165 6.84 -18.85 -1.90
C VAL A 165 7.28 -17.41 -1.70
N MET A 166 6.34 -16.49 -1.75
CA MET A 166 6.59 -15.05 -1.73
C MET A 166 5.80 -14.37 -0.61
N ALA A 167 6.40 -13.36 0.01
CA ALA A 167 5.73 -12.52 0.98
C ALA A 167 4.81 -11.50 0.26
N PRO A 168 3.70 -11.04 0.89
CA PRO A 168 2.86 -9.98 0.33
C PRO A 168 3.64 -8.71 -0.05
N GLU A 169 4.69 -8.40 0.69
CA GLU A 169 5.59 -7.26 0.44
C GLU A 169 6.38 -7.42 -0.87
N GLU A 170 6.81 -8.64 -1.20
CA GLU A 170 7.51 -8.92 -2.47
C GLU A 170 6.59 -8.82 -3.68
N VAL A 171 5.30 -9.15 -3.52
CA VAL A 171 4.34 -8.97 -4.61
C VAL A 171 3.95 -7.50 -4.76
N SER A 172 3.76 -6.80 -3.63
CA SER A 172 3.51 -5.36 -3.63
C SER A 172 4.69 -4.57 -4.20
N SER A 173 5.93 -5.03 -3.97
CA SER A 173 7.12 -4.40 -4.56
C SER A 173 7.14 -4.49 -6.07
N MET A 174 6.57 -5.53 -6.67
CA MET A 174 6.45 -5.64 -8.13
C MET A 174 5.50 -4.58 -8.70
N VAL A 175 4.38 -4.34 -8.03
CA VAL A 175 3.47 -3.24 -8.39
C VAL A 175 4.19 -1.89 -8.26
N LEU A 176 4.94 -1.67 -7.17
CA LEU A 176 5.75 -0.47 -6.98
C LEU A 176 6.85 -0.32 -8.03
N THR A 177 7.49 -1.42 -8.45
CA THR A 177 8.44 -1.41 -9.57
C THR A 177 7.77 -0.97 -10.86
N LYS A 178 6.56 -1.44 -11.18
CA LYS A 178 5.83 -0.96 -12.37
C LYS A 178 5.49 0.54 -12.26
N MET A 179 5.18 1.05 -11.07
CA MET A 179 4.92 2.48 -10.85
C MET A 179 6.20 3.31 -11.02
N LYS A 180 7.32 2.81 -10.51
CA LYS A 180 8.66 3.38 -10.73
C LYS A 180 8.99 3.43 -12.23
N GLU A 181 8.90 2.31 -12.94
CA GLU A 181 9.16 2.22 -14.38
C GLU A 181 8.28 3.19 -15.18
N THR A 182 7.00 3.30 -14.81
CA THR A 182 6.06 4.26 -15.42
C THR A 182 6.55 5.70 -15.26
N ALA A 183 7.01 6.07 -14.07
CA ALA A 183 7.58 7.39 -13.83
C ALA A 183 8.93 7.60 -14.54
N GLU A 184 9.81 6.59 -14.56
CA GLU A 184 11.11 6.66 -15.23
C GLU A 184 10.95 6.86 -16.74
N ASN A 185 10.03 6.13 -17.38
CA ASN A 185 9.69 6.30 -18.79
C ASN A 185 9.16 7.70 -19.10
N TYR A 186 8.33 8.26 -18.20
CA TYR A 186 7.81 9.62 -18.36
C TYR A 186 8.88 10.70 -18.17
N LEU A 187 9.81 10.50 -17.23
CA LEU A 187 10.82 11.49 -16.85
C LEU A 187 12.12 11.39 -17.66
N GLY A 188 12.35 10.26 -18.33
CA GLY A 188 13.59 9.98 -19.06
C GLY A 188 14.83 9.81 -18.18
N LYS A 189 14.64 9.49 -16.89
CA LYS A 189 15.72 9.33 -15.91
C LYS A 189 15.30 8.41 -14.76
N GLU A 190 16.30 7.85 -14.08
CA GLU A 190 16.12 6.97 -12.93
C GLU A 190 15.38 7.66 -11.77
N VAL A 191 14.47 6.94 -11.12
CA VAL A 191 13.72 7.38 -9.94
C VAL A 191 14.18 6.58 -8.72
N LYS A 192 14.75 7.27 -7.74
CA LYS A 192 15.31 6.65 -6.53
C LYS A 192 14.49 6.87 -5.28
N HIS A 193 13.57 7.83 -5.30
CA HIS A 193 12.89 8.31 -4.10
C HIS A 193 11.37 8.31 -4.27
N ALA A 194 10.67 7.85 -3.25
CA ALA A 194 9.22 7.83 -3.24
C ALA A 194 8.62 8.21 -1.89
N VAL A 195 7.42 8.77 -1.94
CA VAL A 195 6.46 8.81 -0.84
C VAL A 195 5.33 7.85 -1.21
N ILE A 196 4.99 6.93 -0.30
CA ILE A 196 3.98 5.88 -0.56
C ILE A 196 2.81 6.07 0.41
N THR A 197 1.58 5.98 -0.11
CA THR A 197 0.37 6.07 0.71
C THR A 197 0.03 4.74 1.40
N VAL A 198 -0.65 4.83 2.55
CA VAL A 198 -1.28 3.69 3.23
C VAL A 198 -2.62 4.14 3.85
N PRO A 199 -3.55 3.21 4.11
CA PRO A 199 -4.77 3.50 4.85
C PRO A 199 -4.46 4.10 6.22
N ALA A 200 -5.31 5.00 6.72
CA ALA A 200 -5.06 5.63 8.02
C ALA A 200 -5.02 4.59 9.15
N TYR A 201 -5.87 3.56 9.04
CA TYR A 201 -5.98 2.46 10.00
C TYR A 201 -4.88 1.39 9.90
N PHE A 202 -3.91 1.52 9.00
CA PHE A 202 -2.79 0.58 8.99
C PHE A 202 -1.98 0.68 10.29
N ASN A 203 -1.78 -0.48 10.92
CA ASN A 203 -0.91 -0.59 12.08
C ASN A 203 0.58 -0.55 11.69
N ASP A 204 1.46 -0.52 12.70
CA ASP A 204 2.91 -0.42 12.50
C ASP A 204 3.49 -1.54 11.62
N ALA A 205 2.99 -2.77 11.76
CA ALA A 205 3.45 -3.90 10.95
C ALA A 205 3.08 -3.71 9.48
N GLN A 206 1.86 -3.26 9.18
CA GLN A 206 1.41 -3.02 7.81
C GLN A 206 2.14 -1.84 7.15
N ARG A 207 2.41 -0.78 7.93
CA ARG A 207 3.23 0.37 7.50
C ARG A 207 4.65 -0.04 7.19
N GLN A 208 5.26 -0.83 8.07
CA GLN A 208 6.62 -1.33 7.87
C GLN A 208 6.69 -2.24 6.66
N SER A 209 5.77 -3.20 6.53
CA SER A 209 5.68 -4.08 5.36
C SER A 209 5.52 -3.32 4.03
N THR A 210 4.74 -2.23 4.01
CA THR A 210 4.61 -1.37 2.82
C THR A 210 5.90 -0.62 2.50
N LYS A 211 6.60 -0.13 3.54
CA LYS A 211 7.92 0.50 3.39
C LYS A 211 8.98 -0.50 2.89
N ASP A 212 8.93 -1.74 3.37
CA ASP A 212 9.80 -2.83 2.92
C ASP A 212 9.53 -3.14 1.45
N ALA A 213 8.27 -3.19 1.01
CA ALA A 213 7.92 -3.34 -0.40
C ALA A 213 8.53 -2.23 -1.27
N GLY A 214 8.48 -0.97 -0.82
CA GLY A 214 9.16 0.14 -1.50
C GLY A 214 10.67 -0.02 -1.56
N THR A 215 11.28 -0.51 -0.48
CA THR A 215 12.72 -0.79 -0.43
C THR A 215 13.12 -1.91 -1.40
N ILE A 216 12.36 -3.02 -1.42
CA ILE A 216 12.57 -4.15 -2.33
C ILE A 216 12.43 -3.72 -3.80
N SER A 217 11.55 -2.75 -4.10
CA SER A 217 11.40 -2.20 -5.45
C SER A 217 12.56 -1.29 -5.90
N GLY A 218 13.59 -1.11 -5.06
CA GLY A 218 14.75 -0.29 -5.36
C GLY A 218 14.51 1.21 -5.19
N MET A 219 13.58 1.60 -4.30
CA MET A 219 13.31 2.98 -3.96
C MET A 219 13.64 3.25 -2.49
N ASN A 220 14.21 4.42 -2.21
CA ASN A 220 14.28 4.98 -0.87
C ASN A 220 12.93 5.62 -0.52
N VAL A 221 12.18 4.97 0.36
CA VAL A 221 10.89 5.45 0.85
C VAL A 221 11.11 6.55 1.88
N LEU A 222 11.00 7.80 1.43
CA LEU A 222 11.24 8.99 2.26
C LEU A 222 10.20 9.15 3.36
N ARG A 223 8.94 8.81 3.05
CA ARG A 223 7.82 8.90 3.98
C ARG A 223 6.72 7.94 3.57
N ILE A 224 6.07 7.36 4.58
CA ILE A 224 4.75 6.75 4.45
C ILE A 224 3.74 7.81 4.89
N ILE A 225 2.74 8.10 4.05
CA ILE A 225 1.69 9.07 4.35
C ILE A 225 0.33 8.37 4.37
N ASN A 226 -0.60 8.85 5.19
CA ASN A 226 -1.96 8.33 5.17
C ASN A 226 -2.68 8.79 3.90
N GLU A 227 -3.44 7.89 3.27
CA GLU A 227 -4.33 8.16 2.14
C GLU A 227 -5.22 9.39 2.37
N PRO A 228 -5.96 9.51 3.48
CA PRO A 228 -6.80 10.68 3.71
C PRO A 228 -6.01 11.98 3.93
N THR A 229 -4.79 11.91 4.48
CA THR A 229 -3.91 13.08 4.59
C THR A 229 -3.40 13.51 3.21
N ALA A 230 -3.04 12.56 2.35
CA ALA A 230 -2.64 12.86 0.97
C ALA A 230 -3.80 13.49 0.17
N ALA A 231 -5.02 12.97 0.33
CA ALA A 231 -6.22 13.53 -0.26
C ALA A 231 -6.51 14.96 0.26
N ALA A 232 -6.37 15.18 1.57
CA ALA A 232 -6.51 16.51 2.15
C ALA A 232 -5.46 17.49 1.60
N ILE A 233 -4.20 17.08 1.45
CA ILE A 233 -3.14 17.90 0.83
C ILE A 233 -3.53 18.26 -0.61
N ALA A 234 -4.01 17.29 -1.39
CA ALA A 234 -4.45 17.53 -2.76
C ALA A 234 -5.62 18.53 -2.85
N TYR A 235 -6.54 18.52 -1.89
CA TYR A 235 -7.64 19.49 -1.80
C TYR A 235 -7.21 20.86 -1.26
N GLY A 236 -6.29 20.86 -0.29
CA GLY A 236 -5.99 21.98 0.59
C GLY A 236 -4.76 22.81 0.20
N LEU A 237 -3.97 22.39 -0.79
CA LEU A 237 -2.69 23.02 -1.15
C LEU A 237 -2.77 24.55 -1.34
N ASP A 238 -3.89 25.05 -1.87
CA ASP A 238 -4.11 26.48 -2.15
C ASP A 238 -5.04 27.19 -1.14
N LYS A 239 -5.49 26.50 -0.08
CA LYS A 239 -6.47 27.04 0.88
C LYS A 239 -5.76 27.76 2.03
N LYS A 240 -6.13 29.03 2.27
CA LYS A 240 -5.53 29.90 3.30
C LYS A 240 -6.38 30.13 4.54
N THR A 241 -7.58 29.58 4.59
CA THR A 241 -8.53 29.78 5.71
C THR A 241 -8.64 28.52 6.54
N GLU A 242 -8.73 28.69 7.86
CA GLU A 242 -9.01 27.58 8.77
C GLU A 242 -10.29 26.84 8.37
N LYS A 243 -10.21 25.52 8.19
CA LYS A 243 -11.36 24.67 7.86
C LYS A 243 -11.24 23.28 8.46
N ASN A 244 -12.40 22.76 8.87
CA ASN A 244 -12.58 21.33 9.13
C ASN A 244 -12.92 20.61 7.83
N ILE A 245 -12.23 19.52 7.56
CA ILE A 245 -12.38 18.68 6.36
C ILE A 245 -12.65 17.26 6.78
N LEU A 246 -13.76 16.71 6.30
CA LEU A 246 -14.03 15.29 6.40
C LEU A 246 -13.61 14.63 5.08
N VAL A 247 -12.62 13.74 5.14
CA VAL A 247 -12.25 12.87 4.02
C VAL A 247 -13.00 11.57 4.20
N TYR A 248 -13.79 11.20 3.19
CA TYR A 248 -14.48 9.91 3.07
C TYR A 248 -13.83 9.14 1.93
N ASP A 249 -13.04 8.12 2.26
CA ASP A 249 -12.28 7.31 1.31
C ASP A 249 -12.77 5.87 1.33
N LEU A 250 -13.57 5.50 0.32
CA LEU A 250 -14.08 4.14 0.12
C LEU A 250 -13.45 3.55 -1.14
N GLY A 251 -12.34 2.85 -0.95
CA GLY A 251 -11.53 2.29 -2.03
C GLY A 251 -11.97 0.89 -2.48
N GLY A 252 -11.04 0.19 -3.14
CA GLY A 252 -11.27 -1.18 -3.61
C GLY A 252 -11.36 -2.22 -2.48
N GLY A 253 -10.73 -1.98 -1.33
CA GLY A 253 -10.82 -2.89 -0.19
C GLY A 253 -10.48 -2.33 1.17
N THR A 254 -10.42 -1.00 1.27
CA THR A 254 -10.24 -0.27 2.51
C THR A 254 -11.21 0.89 2.54
N PHE A 255 -11.73 1.19 3.72
CA PHE A 255 -12.58 2.31 4.00
C PHE A 255 -11.97 3.14 5.13
N ASP A 256 -11.71 4.42 4.90
CA ASP A 256 -11.21 5.35 5.89
C ASP A 256 -12.09 6.62 5.91
N VAL A 257 -12.40 7.09 7.11
CA VAL A 257 -12.99 8.41 7.34
C VAL A 257 -12.05 9.18 8.25
N SER A 258 -11.57 10.34 7.81
CA SER A 258 -10.71 11.19 8.64
C SER A 258 -11.27 12.61 8.72
N LEU A 259 -11.31 13.15 9.93
CA LEU A 259 -11.55 14.56 10.18
C LEU A 259 -10.20 15.25 10.34
N LEU A 260 -9.93 16.23 9.49
CA LEU A 260 -8.72 17.04 9.51
C LEU A 260 -9.06 18.51 9.72
N THR A 261 -8.19 19.23 10.42
CA THR A 261 -8.14 20.69 10.44
C THR A 261 -7.04 21.14 9.48
N ILE A 262 -7.34 22.13 8.64
CA ILE A 262 -6.33 22.87 7.90
C ILE A 262 -6.29 24.27 8.46
N ASP A 263 -5.10 24.75 8.82
CA ASP A 263 -4.83 26.16 9.05
C ASP A 263 -3.49 26.56 8.41
N ASN A 264 -3.50 27.56 7.53
CA ASN A 264 -2.31 28.09 6.86
C ASN A 264 -1.35 27.02 6.26
N GLY A 265 -1.91 25.96 5.66
CA GLY A 265 -1.15 24.87 5.06
C GLY A 265 -0.62 23.83 6.05
N VAL A 266 -0.90 23.97 7.34
CA VAL A 266 -0.70 22.94 8.36
C VAL A 266 -1.93 22.04 8.36
N PHE A 267 -1.70 20.74 8.23
CA PHE A 267 -2.73 19.70 8.25
C PHE A 267 -2.59 18.91 9.55
N GLU A 268 -3.64 18.90 10.36
CA GLU A 268 -3.72 18.10 11.58
C GLU A 268 -4.87 17.10 11.48
N VAL A 269 -4.60 15.85 11.82
CA VAL A 269 -5.62 14.80 11.88
C VAL A 269 -6.25 14.85 13.26
N VAL A 270 -7.52 15.26 13.32
CA VAL A 270 -8.28 15.35 14.57
C VAL A 270 -8.80 13.99 14.99
N ALA A 271 -9.36 13.24 14.04
CA ALA A 271 -9.90 11.91 14.27
C ALA A 271 -9.82 11.08 12.99
N THR A 272 -9.70 9.77 13.17
CA THR A 272 -9.82 8.82 12.06
C THR A 272 -10.67 7.63 12.51
N ASN A 273 -11.57 7.17 11.65
CA ASN A 273 -12.29 5.89 11.76
C ASN A 273 -12.26 5.13 10.43
N GLY A 274 -12.65 3.85 10.39
CA GLY A 274 -12.58 3.07 9.14
C GLY A 274 -12.63 1.55 9.34
N ASP A 275 -12.59 0.85 8.20
CA ASP A 275 -12.47 -0.61 8.09
C ASP A 275 -11.42 -0.99 7.04
N THR A 276 -10.36 -1.68 7.48
CA THR A 276 -9.25 -2.12 6.62
C THR A 276 -9.56 -3.31 5.70
N HIS A 277 -10.81 -3.80 5.70
CA HIS A 277 -11.29 -4.87 4.81
C HIS A 277 -12.69 -4.63 4.26
N LEU A 278 -13.08 -3.37 4.08
CA LEU A 278 -14.33 -3.00 3.41
C LEU A 278 -14.02 -2.20 2.15
N GLY A 279 -14.60 -2.57 1.01
CA GLY A 279 -14.55 -1.74 -0.19
C GLY A 279 -15.22 -2.36 -1.42
N GLY A 280 -14.83 -1.85 -2.59
CA GLY A 280 -15.38 -2.24 -3.88
C GLY A 280 -15.42 -3.75 -4.17
N GLU A 281 -14.42 -4.51 -3.71
CA GLU A 281 -14.36 -5.97 -3.89
C GLU A 281 -15.42 -6.71 -3.05
N ASP A 282 -15.82 -6.15 -1.91
CA ASP A 282 -16.88 -6.74 -1.08
C ASP A 282 -18.23 -6.58 -1.77
N PHE A 283 -18.48 -5.44 -2.41
CA PHE A 283 -19.68 -5.23 -3.23
C PHE A 283 -19.73 -6.19 -4.42
N ASP A 284 -18.59 -6.37 -5.10
CA ASP A 284 -18.48 -7.33 -6.20
C ASP A 284 -18.75 -8.75 -5.71
N GLN A 285 -18.19 -9.12 -4.55
CA GLN A 285 -18.37 -10.44 -3.95
C GLN A 285 -19.84 -10.74 -3.61
N ARG A 286 -20.61 -9.75 -3.12
CA ARG A 286 -22.05 -9.87 -2.86
C ARG A 286 -22.85 -10.11 -4.13
N VAL A 287 -22.54 -9.35 -5.19
CA VAL A 287 -23.19 -9.50 -6.49
C VAL A 287 -22.82 -10.84 -7.14
N MET A 288 -21.56 -11.28 -7.05
CA MET A 288 -21.13 -12.59 -7.52
C MET A 288 -21.89 -13.72 -6.82
N GLN A 289 -22.03 -13.67 -5.49
CA GLN A 289 -22.80 -14.67 -4.74
C GLN A 289 -24.28 -14.71 -5.16
N HIS A 290 -24.87 -13.55 -5.45
CA HIS A 290 -26.22 -13.47 -5.99
C HIS A 290 -26.34 -14.20 -7.34
N PHE A 291 -25.40 -13.94 -8.27
CA PHE A 291 -25.42 -14.56 -9.58
C PHE A 291 -25.06 -16.04 -9.59
N ILE A 292 -24.16 -16.51 -8.71
CA ILE A 292 -23.89 -17.94 -8.54
C ILE A 292 -25.17 -18.68 -8.12
N LYS A 293 -25.95 -18.11 -7.19
CA LYS A 293 -27.25 -18.68 -6.77
C LYS A 293 -28.27 -18.70 -7.92
N ILE A 294 -28.32 -17.64 -8.74
CA ILE A 294 -29.19 -17.60 -9.92
C ILE A 294 -28.78 -18.67 -10.94
N PHE A 295 -27.49 -18.79 -11.24
CA PHE A 295 -26.96 -19.78 -12.16
C PHE A 295 -27.30 -21.20 -11.70
N GLN A 296 -27.04 -21.52 -10.43
CA GLN A 296 -27.40 -22.81 -9.82
C GLN A 296 -28.90 -23.08 -9.95
N LYS A 297 -29.76 -22.09 -9.67
CA LYS A 297 -31.22 -22.23 -9.74
C LYS A 297 -31.72 -22.46 -11.16
N LYS A 298 -31.15 -21.77 -12.16
CA LYS A 298 -31.60 -21.86 -13.56
C LYS A 298 -31.06 -23.11 -14.28
N HIS A 299 -29.85 -23.53 -13.97
CA HIS A 299 -29.16 -24.58 -14.74
C HIS A 299 -28.86 -25.86 -13.93
N GLY A 300 -29.08 -25.86 -12.62
CA GLY A 300 -28.81 -27.01 -11.74
C GLY A 300 -27.31 -27.32 -11.56
N LYS A 301 -26.42 -26.40 -11.95
CA LYS A 301 -24.96 -26.58 -11.97
C LYS A 301 -24.24 -25.63 -11.01
N ASP A 302 -23.28 -26.15 -10.25
CA ASP A 302 -22.50 -25.38 -9.27
C ASP A 302 -21.14 -24.96 -9.84
N MET A 303 -21.04 -23.68 -10.22
CA MET A 303 -19.79 -23.10 -10.72
C MET A 303 -18.84 -22.63 -9.60
N SER A 304 -19.22 -22.73 -8.31
CA SER A 304 -18.47 -22.08 -7.21
C SER A 304 -17.04 -22.59 -7.04
N LYS A 305 -16.74 -23.79 -7.55
CA LYS A 305 -15.41 -24.43 -7.48
C LYS A 305 -14.56 -24.18 -8.72
N ASP A 306 -15.15 -23.67 -9.80
CA ASP A 306 -14.43 -23.40 -11.05
C ASP A 306 -13.81 -22.00 -11.01
N LYS A 307 -12.49 -21.94 -10.80
CA LYS A 307 -11.76 -20.67 -10.69
C LYS A 307 -11.88 -19.81 -11.96
N ARG A 308 -11.96 -20.43 -13.14
CA ARG A 308 -12.07 -19.72 -14.41
C ARG A 308 -13.46 -19.10 -14.57
N ALA A 309 -14.53 -19.83 -14.28
CA ALA A 309 -15.90 -19.33 -14.28
C ALA A 309 -16.06 -18.18 -13.27
N ILE A 310 -15.50 -18.34 -12.07
CA ILE A 310 -15.54 -17.29 -11.03
C ILE A 310 -14.80 -16.02 -11.47
N GLN A 311 -13.64 -16.14 -12.13
CA GLN A 311 -12.94 -14.96 -12.64
C GLN A 311 -13.66 -14.31 -13.83
N LYS A 312 -14.27 -15.09 -14.74
CA LYS A 312 -15.13 -14.55 -15.79
C LYS A 312 -16.28 -13.73 -15.18
N LEU A 313 -16.94 -14.28 -14.16
CA LEU A 313 -18.03 -13.61 -13.46
C LEU A 313 -17.56 -12.34 -12.75
N ARG A 314 -16.45 -12.39 -12.01
CA ARG A 314 -15.87 -11.23 -11.32
C ARG A 314 -15.64 -10.07 -12.27
N ARG A 315 -15.03 -10.33 -13.42
CA ARG A 315 -14.72 -9.31 -14.43
C ARG A 315 -15.98 -8.60 -14.93
N GLU A 316 -17.01 -9.34 -15.33
CA GLU A 316 -18.24 -8.71 -15.82
C GLU A 316 -19.07 -8.07 -14.70
N VAL A 317 -18.99 -8.58 -13.47
CA VAL A 317 -19.60 -7.96 -12.29
C VAL A 317 -18.96 -6.61 -11.98
N GLU A 318 -17.62 -6.53 -11.90
CA GLU A 318 -16.91 -5.27 -11.65
C GLU A 318 -17.26 -4.22 -12.72
N LYS A 319 -17.25 -4.64 -14.00
CA LYS A 319 -17.64 -3.80 -15.14
C LYS A 319 -19.08 -3.31 -15.01
N THR A 320 -20.00 -4.19 -14.63
CA THR A 320 -21.43 -3.85 -14.47
C THR A 320 -21.64 -2.92 -13.27
N LYS A 321 -20.98 -3.16 -12.13
CA LYS A 321 -20.98 -2.26 -10.97
C LYS A 321 -20.58 -0.85 -11.37
N ARG A 322 -19.48 -0.71 -12.12
CA ARG A 322 -19.01 0.60 -12.63
C ARG A 322 -20.06 1.28 -13.51
N ALA A 323 -20.74 0.54 -14.39
CA ALA A 323 -21.81 1.08 -15.23
C ALA A 323 -23.01 1.56 -14.40
N LEU A 324 -23.38 0.81 -13.36
CA LEU A 324 -24.51 1.15 -12.49
C LEU A 324 -24.33 2.47 -11.72
N SER A 325 -23.11 3.00 -11.59
CA SER A 325 -22.87 4.33 -11.02
C SER A 325 -23.47 5.45 -11.88
N SER A 326 -23.69 5.23 -13.18
CA SER A 326 -24.28 6.22 -14.10
C SER A 326 -25.56 5.73 -14.80
N THR A 327 -25.85 4.42 -14.77
CA THR A 327 -27.07 3.84 -15.35
C THR A 327 -27.95 3.13 -14.30
N HIS A 328 -29.25 2.97 -14.58
CA HIS A 328 -30.18 2.28 -13.66
C HIS A 328 -30.15 0.75 -13.76
N GLN A 329 -29.61 0.20 -14.85
CA GLN A 329 -29.45 -1.23 -15.06
C GLN A 329 -28.26 -1.53 -15.98
N GLY A 330 -27.72 -2.74 -15.88
CA GLY A 330 -26.67 -3.25 -16.74
C GLY A 330 -26.83 -4.76 -16.97
N ARG A 331 -26.36 -5.25 -18.12
CA ARG A 331 -26.42 -6.68 -18.47
C ARG A 331 -25.08 -7.34 -18.17
N VAL A 332 -25.11 -8.40 -17.38
CA VAL A 332 -23.99 -9.32 -17.17
C VAL A 332 -24.13 -10.44 -18.18
N GLU A 333 -23.25 -10.48 -19.17
CA GLU A 333 -23.29 -11.45 -20.25
C GLU A 333 -21.93 -12.12 -20.44
N ILE A 334 -21.93 -13.45 -20.37
CA ILE A 334 -20.72 -14.27 -20.41
C ILE A 334 -21.00 -15.52 -21.24
N GLU A 335 -20.31 -15.63 -22.36
CA GLU A 335 -20.32 -16.85 -23.18
C GLU A 335 -19.55 -17.99 -22.49
N ALA A 336 -20.15 -19.18 -22.55
CA ALA A 336 -19.65 -20.41 -21.94
C ALA A 336 -19.09 -20.16 -20.53
N LEU A 337 -19.91 -19.59 -19.64
CA LEU A 337 -19.52 -19.28 -18.27
C LEU A 337 -19.05 -20.54 -17.55
N TYR A 338 -19.85 -21.61 -17.62
CA TYR A 338 -19.56 -22.90 -16.98
C TYR A 338 -20.19 -24.05 -17.76
N ASP A 339 -19.42 -25.12 -18.02
CA ASP A 339 -19.84 -26.30 -18.80
C ASP A 339 -20.59 -25.97 -20.11
N GLY A 340 -20.08 -25.00 -20.87
CA GLY A 340 -20.67 -24.57 -22.14
C GLY A 340 -21.99 -23.79 -22.01
N VAL A 341 -22.47 -23.51 -20.80
CA VAL A 341 -23.69 -22.73 -20.56
C VAL A 341 -23.35 -21.24 -20.57
N ASP A 342 -24.03 -20.50 -21.43
CA ASP A 342 -23.99 -19.03 -21.44
C ASP A 342 -24.74 -18.46 -20.24
N PHE A 343 -24.29 -17.30 -19.76
CA PHE A 343 -24.94 -16.58 -18.69
C PHE A 343 -25.32 -15.18 -19.16
N SER A 344 -26.59 -14.83 -19.02
CA SER A 344 -27.11 -13.51 -19.39
C SER A 344 -28.17 -13.08 -18.39
N GLU A 345 -27.83 -12.14 -17.51
CA GLU A 345 -28.74 -11.59 -16.50
C GLU A 345 -28.67 -10.07 -16.47
N THR A 346 -29.78 -9.44 -16.06
CA THR A 346 -29.80 -8.00 -15.82
C THR A 346 -29.62 -7.72 -14.34
N LEU A 347 -28.69 -6.83 -14.00
CA LEU A 347 -28.57 -6.23 -12.67
C LEU A 347 -29.16 -4.83 -12.70
N THR A 348 -30.13 -4.56 -11.83
CA THR A 348 -30.62 -3.18 -11.61
C THR A 348 -29.82 -2.52 -10.49
N ARG A 349 -29.74 -1.18 -10.52
CA ARG A 349 -29.12 -0.40 -9.43
C ARG A 349 -29.81 -0.65 -8.10
N ALA A 350 -31.14 -0.67 -8.09
CA ALA A 350 -31.92 -0.97 -6.89
C ALA A 350 -31.58 -2.35 -6.30
N ARG A 351 -31.38 -3.36 -7.15
CA ARG A 351 -30.98 -4.69 -6.68
C ARG A 351 -29.53 -4.70 -6.16
N PHE A 352 -28.63 -3.99 -6.82
CA PHE A 352 -27.26 -3.81 -6.35
C PHE A 352 -27.22 -3.15 -4.96
N GLU A 353 -27.98 -2.07 -4.76
CA GLU A 353 -28.12 -1.36 -3.48
C GLU A 353 -28.72 -2.29 -2.42
N GLU A 354 -29.78 -3.04 -2.74
CA GLU A 354 -30.42 -3.98 -1.80
C GLU A 354 -29.46 -5.06 -1.28
N ILE A 355 -28.66 -5.69 -2.15
CA ILE A 355 -27.76 -6.79 -1.76
C ILE A 355 -26.56 -6.27 -0.94
N ASN A 356 -26.25 -4.97 -1.03
CA ASN A 356 -25.16 -4.32 -0.31
C ASN A 356 -25.65 -3.40 0.82
N ASN A 357 -26.93 -3.40 1.17
CA ASN A 357 -27.52 -2.40 2.06
C ASN A 357 -26.95 -2.38 3.49
N ASP A 358 -26.35 -3.48 3.95
CA ASP A 358 -25.67 -3.57 5.25
C ASP A 358 -24.22 -3.11 5.24
N LEU A 359 -23.61 -2.99 4.06
CA LEU A 359 -22.25 -2.50 3.84
C LEU A 359 -22.25 -0.98 3.64
#